data_AF-A0A0B2VD38-F1
#
_entry.id   AF-A0A0B2VD38-F1
#
_cell.length_a   1.000
_cell.length_b   1.000
_cell.length_c   1.000
_cell.angle_alpha   90.00
_cell.angle_beta   90.00
_cell.angle_gamma   90.00
#
_symmetry.space_group_name_H-M   'P 1'
#
loop_
_entity.id
_entity.type
_entity.pdbx_description
1 polymer ?
#
loop_
_entity_poly.entity_id
_entity_poly.type
_entity_poly.pdbx_seq_one_letter_code
_entity_poly.pdbx_strand_id
1 'polypeptide(L)'
;MRDWLKALDVTTMRRLSERVNVIPVIAKADTTCKDELVRFKSKILSELQSNQIQIYQFPTDDETVRAINTELNRLVPYAIVGSTDFVKKENGKMVRARRYPWGIVEVENEEHCDFVKLREAVLRTNVDSLRERTHKVLYENYRRSRLRAMKVGDGDTGPKMMEAFAEKQREFHEEMAQKEKEMRDNFIARVSMKEEEMKRREELNNMRAKEIAENFDDEMKRLETQIHNLMEEKVKLEAKAGKKIRK
;
A
#
# COMPACT_ATOMS: atom_id res chain seq x y z
N MET A 1 -25.14 7.97 -4.54
CA MET A 1 -24.74 8.60 -3.27
C MET A 1 -23.22 8.46 -3.21
N ARG A 2 -22.46 9.54 -3.05
CA ARG A 2 -20.99 9.47 -3.10
C ARG A 2 -20.50 9.13 -1.70
N ASP A 3 -19.89 7.95 -1.54
CA ASP A 3 -19.35 7.49 -0.25
C ASP A 3 -18.11 8.33 0.11
N TRP A 4 -18.05 8.83 1.35
CA TRP A 4 -16.96 9.67 1.87
C TRP A 4 -15.79 8.84 2.38
N LEU A 5 -16.07 7.67 2.97
CA LEU A 5 -15.05 6.67 3.28
C LEU A 5 -14.83 5.77 2.07
N LYS A 6 -13.56 5.44 1.81
CA LYS A 6 -13.24 4.49 0.75
C LYS A 6 -13.74 3.10 1.16
N ALA A 7 -14.18 2.31 0.19
CA ALA A 7 -14.60 0.92 0.43
C ALA A 7 -13.53 0.07 1.16
N LEU A 8 -12.25 0.35 0.89
CA LEU A 8 -11.13 -0.25 1.60
C LEU A 8 -11.10 0.14 3.08
N ASP A 9 -11.35 1.41 3.41
CA ASP A 9 -11.35 1.90 4.79
C ASP A 9 -12.49 1.24 5.57
N VAL A 10 -13.69 1.16 4.98
CA VAL A 10 -14.85 0.48 5.58
C VAL A 10 -14.55 -0.99 5.88
N THR A 11 -14.02 -1.72 4.89
CA THR A 11 -13.72 -3.16 5.05
C THR A 11 -12.62 -3.39 6.09
N THR A 12 -11.58 -2.55 6.07
CA THR A 12 -10.44 -2.63 6.98
C THR A 12 -10.86 -2.30 8.40
N MET A 13 -11.54 -1.16 8.61
CA MET A 13 -11.98 -0.74 9.93
C MET A 13 -12.99 -1.70 10.54
N ARG A 14 -13.90 -2.29 9.75
CA ARG A 14 -14.81 -3.34 10.22
C ARG A 14 -14.03 -4.52 10.80
N ARG A 15 -13.07 -5.06 10.05
CA ARG A 15 -12.24 -6.19 10.51
C ARG A 15 -11.33 -5.83 11.69
N LEU A 16 -10.80 -4.62 11.73
CA LEU A 16 -9.94 -4.15 12.82
C LEU A 16 -10.72 -3.92 14.11
N SER A 17 -11.94 -3.40 14.03
CA SER A 17 -12.77 -3.09 15.21
C SER A 17 -13.05 -4.30 16.10
N GLU A 18 -13.03 -5.50 15.54
CA GLU A 18 -13.22 -6.77 16.27
C GLU A 18 -11.98 -7.18 17.10
N ARG A 19 -10.80 -6.65 16.77
CA ARG A 19 -9.51 -7.14 17.30
C ARG A 19 -8.68 -6.09 18.02
N VAL A 20 -8.87 -4.81 17.69
CA VAL A 20 -8.06 -3.71 18.22
C VAL A 20 -8.94 -2.50 18.56
N ASN A 21 -8.44 -1.64 19.45
CA ASN A 21 -9.07 -0.36 19.74
C ASN A 21 -8.83 0.59 18.55
N VAL A 22 -9.87 0.89 17.77
CA VAL A 22 -9.77 1.75 16.59
C VAL A 22 -10.12 3.19 16.96
N ILE A 23 -9.17 4.12 16.85
CA ILE A 23 -9.39 5.56 17.01
C ILE A 23 -9.22 6.22 15.63
N PRO A 24 -10.30 6.71 15.00
CA PRO A 24 -10.21 7.30 13.68
C PRO A 24 -9.59 8.70 13.73
N VAL A 25 -8.73 9.00 12.75
CA VAL A 25 -8.07 10.29 12.60
C VAL A 25 -8.20 10.79 11.15
N ILE A 26 -8.38 12.10 10.99
CA ILE A 26 -8.27 12.77 9.69
C ILE A 26 -6.84 13.24 9.56
N ALA A 27 -6.09 12.56 8.70
CA ALA A 27 -4.69 12.90 8.42
C ALA A 27 -4.59 14.18 7.57
N LYS A 28 -3.48 14.91 7.73
CA LYS A 28 -3.16 16.14 6.96
C LYS A 28 -4.31 17.14 7.01
N ALA A 29 -4.86 17.38 8.20
CA ALA A 29 -6.01 18.26 8.38
C ALA A 29 -5.75 19.70 7.91
N ASP A 30 -4.49 20.11 7.79
CA ASP A 30 -4.05 21.39 7.24
C ASP A 30 -4.38 21.60 5.76
N THR A 31 -4.80 20.55 5.03
CA THR A 31 -5.28 20.67 3.65
C THR A 31 -6.77 20.96 3.53
N THR A 32 -7.50 21.06 4.64
CA THR A 32 -8.96 21.19 4.67
C THR A 32 -9.35 22.44 5.45
N CYS A 33 -10.34 23.19 4.97
CA CYS A 33 -10.84 24.36 5.70
C CYS A 33 -11.66 23.96 6.93
N LYS A 34 -11.73 24.82 7.96
CA LYS A 34 -12.45 24.53 9.21
C LYS A 34 -13.92 24.14 8.99
N ASP A 35 -14.64 24.86 8.12
CA ASP A 35 -16.05 24.58 7.81
C ASP A 35 -16.24 23.24 7.09
N GLU A 36 -15.32 22.92 6.15
CA GLU A 36 -15.33 21.63 5.45
C GLU A 36 -15.00 20.49 6.40
N LEU A 37 -14.07 20.70 7.32
CA LEU A 37 -13.66 19.72 8.32
C LEU A 37 -14.83 19.33 9.23
N VAL A 38 -15.65 20.30 9.66
CA VAL A 38 -16.86 20.02 10.45
C VAL A 38 -17.82 19.12 9.68
N ARG A 39 -18.11 19.46 8.41
CA ARG A 39 -18.98 18.63 7.55
C ARG A 39 -18.38 17.24 7.33
N PHE A 40 -17.07 17.17 7.13
CA PHE A 40 -16.36 15.92 6.88
C PHE A 40 -16.40 15.01 8.11
N LYS A 41 -16.15 15.53 9.32
CA LYS A 41 -16.30 14.79 10.58
C LYS A 41 -17.70 14.19 10.72
N SER A 42 -18.76 14.98 10.50
CA SER A 42 -20.14 14.50 10.57
C SER A 42 -20.45 13.39 9.56
N LYS A 43 -19.93 13.51 8.33
CA LYS A 43 -20.12 12.48 7.30
C LYS A 43 -19.40 11.17 7.64
N ILE A 44 -18.16 11.24 8.09
CA ILE A 44 -17.40 10.05 8.55
C ILE A 44 -18.15 9.34 9.68
N LEU A 45 -18.61 10.08 10.70
CA LEU A 45 -19.34 9.49 11.83
C LEU A 45 -20.65 8.81 11.37
N SER A 46 -21.40 9.45 10.48
CA SER A 46 -22.61 8.88 9.89
C SER A 46 -22.34 7.58 9.12
N GLU A 47 -21.24 7.51 8.37
CA GLU A 47 -20.88 6.30 7.62
C GLU A 47 -20.35 5.19 8.51
N LEU A 48 -19.59 5.51 9.57
CA LEU A 48 -19.16 4.53 10.57
C LEU A 48 -20.35 3.87 11.25
N GLN A 49 -21.36 4.67 11.64
CA GLN A 49 -22.61 4.17 12.23
C GLN A 49 -23.40 3.32 11.23
N SER A 50 -23.58 3.80 10.00
CA SER A 50 -24.34 3.07 8.95
C SER A 50 -23.70 1.73 8.60
N ASN A 51 -22.36 1.64 8.68
CA ASN A 51 -21.60 0.41 8.43
C ASN A 51 -21.38 -0.45 9.68
N GLN A 52 -21.97 -0.08 10.82
CA GLN A 52 -21.86 -0.76 12.12
C GLN A 52 -20.40 -0.96 12.60
N ILE A 53 -19.53 0.01 12.30
CA ILE A 53 -18.12 -0.04 12.69
C ILE A 53 -17.99 0.50 14.11
N GLN A 54 -17.55 -0.33 15.04
CA GLN A 54 -17.32 0.06 16.42
C GLN A 54 -15.95 0.73 16.56
N ILE A 55 -15.95 2.03 16.83
CA ILE A 55 -14.73 2.76 17.18
C ILE A 55 -14.56 2.79 18.70
N TYR A 56 -13.31 2.95 19.15
CA TYR A 56 -13.01 3.11 20.55
C TYR A 56 -13.60 4.42 21.08
N GLN A 57 -14.28 4.33 22.21
CA GLN A 57 -14.81 5.46 22.97
C GLN A 57 -14.09 5.49 24.31
N PHE A 58 -13.58 6.65 24.69
CA PHE A 58 -12.95 6.85 25.98
C PHE A 58 -13.97 6.64 27.10
N PRO A 59 -13.61 5.91 28.18
CA PRO A 59 -14.53 5.58 29.27
C PRO A 59 -15.05 6.84 29.97
N THR A 60 -16.35 6.89 30.26
CA THR A 60 -17.02 8.02 30.94
C THR A 60 -17.67 7.60 32.26
N ASP A 61 -17.43 6.37 32.69
CA ASP A 61 -17.93 5.78 33.93
C ASP A 61 -17.26 6.42 35.16
N ASP A 62 -15.93 6.56 35.14
CA ASP A 62 -15.17 7.21 36.21
C ASP A 62 -15.41 8.73 36.25
N GLU A 63 -15.97 9.21 37.38
CA GLU A 63 -16.31 10.62 37.61
C GLU A 63 -15.10 11.55 37.49
N THR A 64 -13.89 11.08 37.81
CA THR A 64 -12.67 11.90 37.81
C THR A 64 -12.23 12.31 36.41
N VAL A 65 -12.48 11.45 35.41
CA VAL A 65 -12.10 11.65 34.01
C VAL A 65 -13.29 11.82 33.07
N ARG A 66 -14.53 11.64 33.56
CA ARG A 66 -15.77 11.70 32.76
C ARG A 66 -15.87 12.98 31.94
N ALA A 67 -15.66 14.14 32.56
CA ALA A 67 -15.79 15.42 31.87
C ALA A 67 -14.77 15.54 30.72
N ILE A 68 -13.52 15.14 30.96
CA ILE A 68 -12.44 15.17 29.98
C ILE A 68 -12.74 14.18 28.85
N ASN A 69 -13.06 12.94 29.17
CA ASN A 69 -13.31 11.88 28.19
C ASN A 69 -14.57 12.15 27.35
N THR A 70 -15.60 12.78 27.92
CA THR A 70 -16.76 13.24 27.16
C THR A 70 -16.37 14.24 26.08
N GLU A 71 -15.50 15.18 26.41
CA GLU A 71 -15.02 16.17 25.43
C GLU A 71 -14.11 15.53 24.38
N LEU A 72 -13.20 14.65 24.81
CA LEU A 72 -12.33 13.91 23.89
C LEU A 72 -13.12 13.04 22.90
N ASN A 73 -14.20 12.39 23.35
CA ASN A 73 -15.08 11.60 22.49
C ASN A 73 -15.81 12.45 21.43
N ARG A 74 -16.12 13.72 21.72
CA ARG A 74 -16.76 14.63 20.76
C ARG A 74 -15.83 15.08 19.63
N LEU A 75 -14.53 15.10 19.89
CA LEU A 75 -13.54 15.53 18.89
C LEU A 75 -13.27 14.47 17.82
N VAL A 76 -13.67 13.22 18.06
CA VAL A 76 -13.48 12.09 17.15
C VAL A 76 -14.34 12.27 15.88
N PRO A 77 -13.78 12.07 14.66
CA PRO A 77 -12.39 11.73 14.39
C PRO A 77 -11.44 12.93 14.55
N TYR A 78 -10.27 12.69 15.17
CA TYR A 78 -9.29 13.75 15.44
C TYR A 78 -8.65 14.27 14.16
N ALA A 79 -8.68 15.58 13.95
CA ALA A 79 -8.06 16.22 12.80
C ALA A 79 -6.60 16.55 13.12
N ILE A 80 -5.65 15.81 12.54
CA ILE A 80 -4.25 15.87 12.94
C ILE A 80 -3.34 16.41 11.84
N VAL A 81 -2.30 17.12 12.27
CA VAL A 81 -1.19 17.58 11.44
C VAL A 81 0.09 17.04 12.03
N GLY A 82 0.93 16.43 11.20
CA GLY A 82 2.23 15.90 11.61
C GLY A 82 3.38 16.72 11.02
N SER A 83 4.38 17.02 11.85
CA SER A 83 5.67 17.58 11.42
C SER A 83 6.80 17.11 12.33
N THR A 84 7.95 16.79 11.73
CA THR A 84 9.23 16.57 12.41
C THR A 84 10.08 17.83 12.48
N ASP A 85 9.76 18.83 11.66
CA ASP A 85 10.57 20.03 11.49
C ASP A 85 10.24 21.05 12.56
N PHE A 86 11.29 21.72 13.05
CA PHE A 86 11.16 22.79 14.01
C PHE A 86 11.27 24.16 13.33
N VAL A 87 10.33 25.04 13.68
CA VAL A 87 10.31 26.43 13.24
C VAL A 87 10.52 27.33 14.45
N LYS A 88 11.47 28.26 14.33
CA LYS A 88 11.68 29.32 15.33
C LYS A 88 10.57 30.35 15.23
N LYS A 89 9.82 30.53 16.32
CA LYS A 89 8.85 31.62 16.48
C LYS A 89 9.54 32.96 16.72
N GLU A 90 8.77 34.04 16.59
CA GLU A 90 9.20 35.41 16.92
C GLU A 90 9.67 35.55 18.38
N ASN A 91 9.05 34.80 19.30
CA ASN A 91 9.44 34.73 20.71
C ASN A 91 10.70 33.86 20.97
N GLY A 92 11.37 33.38 19.92
CA GLY A 92 12.57 32.55 20.01
C GLY A 92 12.34 31.07 20.32
N LYS A 93 11.10 30.65 20.64
CA LYS A 93 10.77 29.25 20.93
C LYS A 93 10.76 28.42 19.64
N MET A 94 11.37 27.23 19.69
CA MET A 94 11.31 26.23 18.63
C MET A 94 10.03 25.40 18.80
N VAL A 95 9.19 25.35 17.77
CA VAL A 95 7.95 24.55 17.78
C VAL A 95 7.88 23.65 16.55
N ARG A 96 7.25 22.48 16.69
CA ARG A 96 7.02 21.59 15.55
C ARG A 96 5.95 22.19 14.65
N ALA A 97 6.26 22.43 13.39
CA ALA A 97 5.34 23.08 12.48
C ALA A 97 5.58 22.70 11.02
N ARG A 98 4.57 22.89 10.18
CA ARG A 98 4.68 22.84 8.71
C ARG A 98 4.73 24.26 8.18
N ARG A 99 5.74 24.59 7.37
CA ARG A 99 5.89 25.90 6.76
C ARG A 99 5.36 25.88 5.33
N TYR A 100 4.48 26.82 5.03
CA TYR A 100 3.96 27.10 3.69
C TYR A 100 4.28 28.56 3.30
N PRO A 101 4.20 28.91 2.01
CA PRO A 101 4.37 30.30 1.57
C PRO A 101 3.38 31.27 2.22
N TRP A 102 2.18 30.79 2.57
CA TRP A 102 1.10 31.59 3.16
C TRP A 102 1.06 31.56 4.70
N GLY A 103 1.91 30.77 5.37
CA GLY A 103 1.89 30.71 6.83
C GLY A 103 2.53 29.45 7.41
N ILE A 104 2.46 29.36 8.74
CA ILE A 104 3.04 28.26 9.52
C ILE A 104 1.94 27.55 10.29
N VAL A 105 1.78 26.24 10.07
CA VAL A 105 0.84 25.41 10.80
C VAL A 105 1.58 24.70 11.93
N GLU A 106 1.39 25.22 13.14
CA GLU A 106 1.91 24.61 14.36
C GLU A 106 1.16 23.33 14.73
N VAL A 107 1.92 22.27 15.04
CA VAL A 107 1.37 20.96 15.40
C VAL A 107 0.81 20.93 16.83
N GLU A 108 1.43 21.68 17.74
CA GLU A 108 1.02 21.71 19.16
C GLU A 108 0.05 22.86 19.48
N ASN A 109 -0.48 23.54 18.46
CA ASN A 109 -1.50 24.58 18.63
C ASN A 109 -2.91 23.97 18.44
N GLU A 110 -3.74 24.01 19.48
CA GLU A 110 -5.12 23.49 19.46
C GLU A 110 -6.03 24.24 18.48
N GLU A 111 -5.71 25.48 18.12
CA GLU A 111 -6.47 26.24 17.12
C GLU A 111 -6.22 25.78 15.68
N HIS A 112 -5.12 25.04 15.47
CA HIS A 112 -4.68 24.52 14.17
C HIS A 112 -5.05 23.06 13.96
N CYS A 113 -4.86 22.20 14.98
CA CYS A 113 -5.22 20.79 14.89
C CYS A 113 -5.44 20.14 16.26
N ASP A 114 -6.10 18.98 16.25
CA ASP A 114 -6.47 18.22 17.45
C ASP A 114 -5.33 17.35 18.00
N PHE A 115 -4.08 17.54 17.54
CA PHE A 115 -2.95 16.68 17.91
C PHE A 115 -2.70 16.63 19.41
N VAL A 116 -2.78 17.78 20.10
CA VAL A 116 -2.60 17.86 21.56
C VAL A 116 -3.67 17.03 22.27
N LYS A 117 -4.93 17.18 21.86
CA LYS A 117 -6.06 16.43 22.42
C LYS A 117 -5.91 14.93 22.21
N LEU A 118 -5.53 14.49 21.01
CA LEU A 118 -5.27 13.08 20.72
C LEU A 118 -4.12 12.52 21.58
N ARG A 119 -3.02 13.27 21.70
CA ARG A 119 -1.85 12.87 22.51
C ARG A 119 -2.24 12.70 23.97
N GLU A 120 -2.96 13.66 24.54
CA GLU A 120 -3.41 13.61 25.93
C GLU A 120 -4.40 12.48 26.17
N ALA A 121 -5.37 12.32 25.26
CA ALA A 121 -6.37 11.26 25.32
C ALA A 121 -5.72 9.86 25.38
N VAL A 122 -4.76 9.61 24.48
CA VAL A 122 -4.18 8.26 24.30
C VAL A 122 -3.03 8.00 25.25
N LEU A 123 -2.11 8.96 25.46
CA LEU A 123 -0.85 8.72 26.17
C LEU A 123 -0.84 9.16 27.63
N ARG A 124 -1.73 10.07 28.03
CA ARG A 124 -1.76 10.59 29.40
C ARG A 124 -2.93 10.03 30.20
N THR A 125 -4.15 10.17 29.68
CA THR A 125 -5.34 9.88 30.48
C THR A 125 -5.80 8.43 30.36
N ASN A 126 -5.80 7.84 29.17
CA ASN A 126 -6.52 6.57 28.93
C ASN A 126 -5.64 5.38 28.52
N VAL A 127 -4.32 5.43 28.76
CA VAL A 127 -3.40 4.31 28.43
C VAL A 127 -3.82 3.03 29.13
N ASP A 128 -4.12 3.11 30.42
CA ASP A 128 -4.51 1.95 31.22
C ASP A 128 -5.86 1.38 30.75
N SER A 129 -6.84 2.24 30.46
CA SER A 129 -8.15 1.82 29.93
C SER A 129 -8.03 1.14 28.57
N LEU A 130 -7.16 1.64 27.68
CA LEU A 130 -6.87 1.02 26.38
C LEU A 130 -6.26 -0.38 26.58
N ARG A 131 -5.30 -0.52 27.50
CA ARG A 131 -4.67 -1.81 27.83
C ARG A 131 -5.69 -2.78 28.42
N GLU A 132 -6.50 -2.31 29.36
CA GLU A 132 -7.52 -3.10 30.04
C GLU A 132 -8.57 -3.62 29.08
N ARG A 133 -9.12 -2.76 28.22
CA ARG A 133 -10.07 -3.19 27.18
C ARG A 133 -9.44 -4.20 26.22
N THR A 134 -8.18 -3.99 25.84
CA THR A 134 -7.45 -4.93 24.99
C THR A 134 -7.36 -6.30 25.65
N HIS A 135 -7.06 -6.36 26.94
CA HIS A 135 -6.92 -7.62 27.66
C HIS A 135 -8.28 -8.29 27.97
N LYS A 136 -9.20 -7.56 28.61
CA LYS A 136 -10.48 -8.11 29.11
C LYS A 136 -11.52 -8.38 28.03
N VAL A 137 -11.47 -7.62 26.92
CA VAL A 137 -12.48 -7.72 25.86
C VAL A 137 -11.87 -8.33 24.61
N LEU A 138 -10.90 -7.65 24.00
CA LEU A 138 -10.42 -8.02 22.66
C LEU A 138 -9.64 -9.35 22.69
N TYR A 139 -8.71 -9.49 23.62
CA TYR A 139 -7.94 -10.72 23.80
C TYR A 139 -8.83 -11.86 24.30
N GLU A 140 -9.72 -11.63 25.27
CA GLU A 140 -10.64 -12.69 25.73
C GLU A 140 -11.60 -13.18 24.64
N ASN A 141 -12.08 -12.29 23.77
CA ASN A 141 -12.89 -12.69 22.61
C ASN A 141 -12.08 -13.59 21.66
N TYR A 142 -10.83 -13.20 21.38
CA TYR A 142 -9.91 -14.03 20.60
C TYR A 142 -9.61 -15.37 21.29
N ARG A 143 -9.31 -15.35 22.59
CA ARG A 143 -9.02 -16.54 23.41
C ARG A 143 -10.18 -17.51 23.36
N ARG A 144 -11.40 -17.04 23.62
CA ARG A 144 -12.64 -17.84 23.54
C ARG A 144 -12.85 -18.42 22.14
N SER A 145 -12.70 -17.61 21.09
CA SER A 145 -12.85 -18.09 19.71
C SER A 145 -11.79 -19.15 19.36
N ARG A 146 -10.55 -18.96 19.82
CA ARG A 146 -9.43 -19.87 19.53
C ARG A 146 -9.58 -21.20 20.28
N LEU A 147 -9.96 -21.17 21.55
CA LEU A 147 -10.20 -22.38 22.36
C LEU A 147 -11.35 -23.21 21.80
N ARG A 148 -12.46 -22.56 21.41
CA ARG A 148 -13.56 -23.23 20.70
C ARG A 148 -13.10 -23.88 19.40
N ALA A 149 -12.29 -23.19 18.61
CA ALA A 149 -11.70 -23.74 17.39
C ALA A 149 -10.65 -24.84 17.64
N MET A 150 -10.20 -25.03 18.88
CA MET A 150 -9.35 -26.14 19.33
C MET A 150 -10.16 -27.24 20.02
N LYS A 151 -11.50 -27.12 20.09
CA LYS A 151 -12.40 -28.01 20.84
C LYS A 151 -12.02 -28.18 22.32
N VAL A 152 -11.28 -27.22 22.88
CA VAL A 152 -10.92 -27.18 24.30
C VAL A 152 -11.98 -26.38 25.03
N GLY A 153 -12.65 -26.99 26.01
CA GLY A 153 -13.64 -26.32 26.86
C GLY A 153 -13.02 -25.35 27.88
N ASP A 154 -13.77 -24.35 28.33
CA ASP A 154 -13.36 -23.50 29.46
C ASP A 154 -13.23 -24.40 30.71
N GLY A 155 -12.00 -24.56 31.22
CA GLY A 155 -11.67 -25.42 32.38
C GLY A 155 -10.67 -26.53 32.10
N ASP A 156 -10.36 -26.85 30.83
CA ASP A 156 -9.38 -27.88 30.44
C ASP A 156 -7.91 -27.35 30.46
N THR A 157 -7.55 -26.53 31.45
CA THR A 157 -6.17 -26.06 31.63
C THR A 157 -5.30 -27.18 32.20
N GLY A 158 -4.51 -27.83 31.33
CA GLY A 158 -3.62 -28.94 31.69
C GLY A 158 -2.98 -29.63 30.47
N PRO A 159 -2.59 -30.92 30.57
CA PRO A 159 -1.94 -31.68 29.49
C PRO A 159 -2.73 -31.70 28.17
N LYS A 160 -4.07 -31.73 28.24
CA LYS A 160 -4.97 -31.72 27.07
C LYS A 160 -4.84 -30.46 26.22
N MET A 161 -4.58 -29.31 26.82
CA MET A 161 -4.29 -28.07 26.08
C MET A 161 -2.97 -28.22 25.33
N MET A 162 -1.91 -28.73 25.98
CA MET A 162 -0.60 -28.89 25.35
C MET A 162 -0.65 -29.88 24.17
N GLU A 163 -1.43 -30.96 24.31
CA GLU A 163 -1.65 -31.94 23.25
C GLU A 163 -2.45 -31.35 22.07
N ALA A 164 -3.55 -30.63 22.33
CA ALA A 164 -4.32 -29.94 21.29
C ALA A 164 -3.51 -28.84 20.58
N PHE A 165 -2.63 -28.15 21.30
CA PHE A 165 -1.70 -27.18 20.70
C PHE A 165 -0.62 -27.86 19.85
N ALA A 166 -0.08 -28.99 20.28
CA ALA A 166 0.92 -29.76 19.53
C ALA A 166 0.34 -30.40 18.27
N GLU A 167 -0.88 -30.93 18.36
CA GLU A 167 -1.62 -31.46 17.22
C GLU A 167 -1.92 -30.37 16.19
N LYS A 168 -2.43 -29.22 16.63
CA LYS A 168 -2.71 -28.09 15.73
C LYS A 168 -1.45 -27.43 15.16
N GLN A 169 -0.32 -27.46 15.88
CA GLN A 169 0.96 -27.04 15.31
C GLN A 169 1.43 -28.00 14.22
N ARG A 170 1.25 -29.32 14.41
CA ARG A 170 1.56 -30.31 13.36
C ARG A 170 0.68 -30.11 12.14
N GLU A 171 -0.63 -29.98 12.31
CA GLU A 171 -1.56 -29.68 11.20
C GLU A 171 -1.16 -28.40 10.45
N PHE A 172 -0.82 -27.33 11.18
CA PHE A 172 -0.39 -26.08 10.55
C PHE A 172 0.94 -26.22 9.81
N HIS A 173 1.91 -26.96 10.37
CA HIS A 173 3.17 -27.23 9.70
C HIS A 173 2.98 -28.08 8.44
N GLU A 174 2.09 -29.08 8.48
CA GLU A 174 1.73 -29.89 7.32
C GLU A 174 1.02 -29.05 6.26
N GLU A 175 0.06 -28.20 6.62
CA GLU A 175 -0.62 -27.31 5.68
C GLU A 175 0.35 -26.31 5.04
N MET A 176 1.28 -25.76 5.81
CA MET A 176 2.31 -24.85 5.30
C MET A 176 3.29 -25.57 4.38
N ALA A 177 3.70 -26.80 4.70
CA ALA A 177 4.56 -27.61 3.83
C ALA A 177 3.84 -27.97 2.52
N GLN A 178 2.53 -28.27 2.59
CA GLN A 178 1.70 -28.52 1.41
C GLN A 178 1.64 -27.29 0.51
N LYS A 179 1.38 -26.10 1.08
CA LYS A 179 1.34 -24.83 0.35
C LYS A 179 2.70 -24.43 -0.23
N GLU A 180 3.79 -24.68 0.50
CA GLU A 180 5.15 -24.45 0.00
C GLU A 180 5.45 -25.35 -1.21
N LYS A 181 5.05 -26.62 -1.14
CA LYS A 181 5.17 -27.56 -2.27
C LYS A 181 4.36 -27.10 -3.47
N GLU A 182 3.09 -26.74 -3.28
CA GLU A 182 2.25 -26.20 -4.36
C GLU A 182 2.83 -24.92 -4.97
N MET A 183 3.36 -24.01 -4.15
CA MET A 183 4.00 -22.78 -4.63
C MET A 183 5.26 -23.09 -5.44
N ARG A 184 6.07 -24.05 -4.97
CA ARG A 184 7.29 -24.49 -5.66
C ARG A 184 6.97 -25.16 -7.00
N ASP A 185 5.99 -26.05 -7.02
CA ASP A 185 5.57 -26.76 -8.23
C ASP A 185 5.01 -25.76 -9.27
N ASN A 186 4.19 -24.81 -8.82
CA ASN A 186 3.69 -23.72 -9.67
C ASN A 186 4.83 -22.82 -10.20
N PHE A 187 5.85 -22.56 -9.39
CA PHE A 187 7.01 -21.80 -9.82
C PHE A 187 7.83 -22.54 -10.88
N ILE A 188 8.13 -23.83 -10.65
CA ILE A 188 8.86 -24.67 -11.61
C ILE A 188 8.10 -24.77 -12.93
N ALA A 189 6.78 -24.99 -12.88
CA ALA A 189 5.94 -25.02 -14.08
C ALA A 189 5.99 -23.68 -14.85
N ARG A 190 5.90 -22.54 -14.15
CA ARG A 190 6.03 -21.21 -14.78
C ARG A 190 7.39 -20.98 -15.41
N VAL A 191 8.48 -21.37 -14.72
CA VAL A 191 9.84 -21.23 -15.25
C VAL A 191 10.00 -22.08 -16.50
N SER A 192 9.61 -23.35 -16.45
CA SER A 192 9.68 -24.26 -17.60
C SER A 192 8.88 -23.75 -18.81
N MET A 193 7.65 -23.26 -18.59
CA MET A 193 6.85 -22.64 -19.65
C MET A 193 7.53 -21.39 -20.24
N LYS A 194 8.15 -20.57 -19.40
CA LYS A 194 8.84 -19.34 -19.83
C LYS A 194 10.13 -19.65 -20.59
N GLU A 195 10.87 -20.68 -20.17
CA GLU A 195 12.06 -21.16 -20.85
C GLU A 195 11.73 -21.70 -22.26
N GLU A 196 10.66 -22.48 -22.40
CA GLU A 196 10.19 -22.92 -23.72
C GLU A 196 9.75 -21.76 -24.61
N GLU A 197 9.02 -20.80 -24.06
CA GLU A 197 8.59 -19.59 -24.78
C GLU A 197 9.80 -18.79 -25.27
N MET A 198 10.80 -18.61 -24.41
CA MET A 198 12.05 -17.92 -24.74
C MET A 198 12.82 -18.65 -25.83
N LYS A 199 12.92 -19.98 -25.73
CA LYS A 199 13.61 -20.80 -26.73
C LYS A 199 12.95 -20.69 -28.11
N ARG A 200 11.63 -20.80 -28.19
CA ARG A 200 10.90 -20.62 -29.47
C ARG A 200 11.10 -19.22 -30.05
N ARG A 201 11.16 -18.21 -29.18
CA ARG A 201 11.38 -16.82 -29.60
C ARG A 201 12.81 -16.59 -30.11
N GLU A 202 13.80 -17.21 -29.49
CA GLU A 202 15.19 -17.20 -29.97
C GLU A 202 15.32 -17.91 -31.32
N GLU A 203 14.70 -19.07 -31.49
CA GLU A 203 14.70 -19.81 -32.76
C GLU A 203 14.07 -18.97 -33.90
N LEU A 204 12.92 -18.34 -33.64
CA LEU A 204 12.28 -17.46 -34.62
C LEU A 204 13.13 -16.24 -34.97
N ASN A 205 13.74 -15.60 -33.97
CA ASN A 205 14.65 -14.47 -34.18
C ASN A 205 15.87 -14.90 -35.01
N ASN A 206 16.42 -16.08 -34.76
CA ASN A 206 17.57 -16.60 -35.49
C ASN A 206 17.22 -16.91 -36.97
N MET A 207 16.03 -17.47 -37.23
CA MET A 207 15.54 -17.66 -38.60
C MET A 207 15.36 -16.31 -39.32
N ARG A 208 14.73 -15.32 -38.68
CA ARG A 208 14.58 -13.98 -39.26
C ARG A 208 15.92 -13.30 -39.52
N ALA A 209 16.89 -13.47 -38.63
CA ALA A 209 18.22 -12.92 -38.82
C ALA A 209 18.92 -13.52 -40.05
N LYS A 210 18.75 -14.83 -40.29
CA LYS A 210 19.26 -15.49 -41.49
C LYS A 210 18.56 -15.01 -42.76
N GLU A 211 17.23 -14.94 -42.77
CA GLU A 211 16.46 -14.41 -43.91
C GLU A 211 16.87 -12.97 -44.26
N ILE A 212 17.06 -12.13 -43.25
CA ILE A 212 17.51 -10.76 -43.44
C ILE A 212 18.93 -10.74 -44.04
N ALA A 213 19.85 -11.58 -43.54
CA ALA A 213 21.21 -11.65 -44.07
C ALA A 213 21.26 -12.14 -45.52
N GLU A 214 20.46 -13.15 -45.88
CA GLU A 214 20.33 -13.67 -47.25
C GLU A 214 19.76 -12.60 -48.20
N ASN A 215 18.69 -11.92 -47.78
CA ASN A 215 18.11 -10.81 -48.56
C ASN A 215 19.12 -9.66 -48.77
N PHE A 216 19.89 -9.31 -47.74
CA PHE A 216 20.94 -8.29 -47.86
C PHE A 216 22.05 -8.73 -48.83
N ASP A 217 22.48 -10.00 -48.81
CA ASP A 217 23.51 -10.52 -49.72
C ASP A 217 23.03 -10.51 -51.18
N ASP A 218 21.77 -10.88 -51.41
CA ASP A 218 21.15 -10.82 -52.75
C ASP A 218 20.98 -9.38 -53.25
N GLU A 219 20.60 -8.45 -52.38
CA GLU A 219 20.48 -7.03 -52.71
C GLU A 219 21.84 -6.40 -53.00
N MET A 220 22.88 -6.76 -52.22
CA MET A 220 24.26 -6.37 -52.48
C MET A 220 24.76 -6.83 -53.84
N LYS A 221 24.56 -8.10 -54.21
CA LYS A 221 24.95 -8.61 -55.55
C LYS A 221 24.22 -7.89 -56.68
N ARG A 222 22.94 -7.53 -56.48
CA ARG A 222 22.17 -6.73 -57.46
C ARG A 222 22.72 -5.32 -57.59
N LEU A 223 23.05 -4.66 -56.49
CA LEU A 223 23.66 -3.33 -56.51
C LEU A 223 25.04 -3.37 -57.15
N GLU A 224 25.88 -4.37 -56.88
CA GLU A 224 27.18 -4.55 -57.51
C GLU A 224 27.07 -4.73 -59.03
N THR A 225 26.14 -5.57 -59.49
CA THR A 225 25.90 -5.75 -60.94
C THR A 225 25.36 -4.47 -61.59
N GLN A 226 24.49 -3.72 -60.91
CA GLN A 226 24.05 -2.41 -61.39
C GLN A 226 25.20 -1.40 -61.48
N ILE A 227 26.05 -1.33 -60.45
CA ILE A 227 27.23 -0.46 -60.43
C ILE A 227 28.17 -0.83 -61.59
N HIS A 228 28.42 -2.13 -61.80
CA HIS A 228 29.27 -2.60 -62.90
C HIS A 228 28.72 -2.20 -64.27
N ASN A 229 27.42 -2.41 -64.52
CA ASN A 229 26.77 -2.02 -65.76
C ASN A 229 26.81 -0.50 -66.00
N LEU A 230 26.54 0.29 -64.94
CA LEU A 230 26.61 1.76 -65.01
C LEU A 230 28.05 2.25 -65.25
N MET A 231 29.06 1.60 -64.67
CA MET A 231 30.47 1.90 -64.95
C MET A 231 30.83 1.61 -66.41
N GLU A 232 30.39 0.48 -66.96
CA GLU A 232 30.59 0.19 -68.38
C GLU A 232 29.91 1.21 -69.29
N GLU A 233 28.66 1.59 -69.00
CA GLU A 233 27.96 2.64 -69.76
C GLU A 233 28.68 3.98 -69.67
N LYS A 234 29.14 4.36 -68.47
CA LYS A 234 29.93 5.59 -68.27
C LYS A 234 31.19 5.57 -69.13
N VAL A 235 31.96 4.49 -69.15
CA VAL A 235 33.17 4.36 -69.98
C VAL A 235 32.82 4.45 -71.48
N LYS A 236 31.73 3.80 -71.91
CA LYS A 236 31.26 3.87 -73.31
C LYS A 236 30.85 5.30 -73.70
N LEU A 237 30.19 6.03 -72.79
CA LEU A 237 29.79 7.42 -73.00
C LEU A 237 30.98 8.38 -73.00
N GLU A 238 31.95 8.21 -72.10
CA GLU A 238 33.20 8.98 -72.07
C GLU A 238 34.03 8.76 -73.34
N ALA A 239 34.12 7.52 -73.83
CA ALA A 239 34.78 7.22 -75.11
C ALA A 239 34.08 7.87 -76.32
N LYS A 240 32.75 7.97 -76.29
CA LYS A 240 31.96 8.70 -77.31
C LYS A 240 32.13 10.21 -77.21
N ALA A 241 32.19 10.76 -75.99
CA ALA A 241 32.43 12.18 -75.75
C ALA A 241 33.85 12.60 -76.17
N GLY A 242 34.87 11.79 -75.86
CA GLY A 242 36.25 12.02 -76.30
C GLY A 242 36.44 11.97 -77.82
N LYS A 243 35.64 11.17 -78.54
CA LYS A 243 35.60 11.18 -80.01
C LYS A 243 34.89 12.39 -80.61
N LYS A 244 33.97 13.02 -79.87
CA LYS A 244 33.29 14.27 -80.29
C LYS A 244 34.14 15.52 -80.05
N ILE A 245 35.03 15.52 -79.06
CA ILE A 245 35.93 16.67 -78.75
C ILE A 245 37.17 16.72 -79.68
N ARG A 246 37.50 15.61 -80.36
CA ARG A 246 38.62 15.51 -81.32
C ARG A 246 38.25 15.80 -82.79
N LYS A 247 37.03 16.25 -83.06
CA LYS A 247 36.60 16.78 -84.36
C LYS A 247 36.39 18.28 -84.24
#